data_AF-A0A829ZXH6-F1
#
_entry.id   AF-A0A829ZXH6-F1
#
_cell.length_a   1.000
_cell.length_b   1.000
_cell.length_c   1.000
_cell.angle_alpha   90.00
_cell.angle_beta   90.00
_cell.angle_gamma   90.00
#
_symmetry.space_group_name_H-M   'P 1'
#
loop_
_entity.id
_entity.type
_entity.pdbx_description
1 polymer ?
#
loop_
_entity_poly.entity_id
_entity_poly.type
_entity_poly.pdbx_seq_one_letter_code
_entity_poly.pdbx_strand_id
1 'polypeptide(L)'
;MERKLVLYYRLVTGLIGLLTLGLVIMSVQLWYVGRSVVALNQALLEIHRIGQHSAAVTREVAGRLLTGRPVVAAALEECPVVRDLERLASAVRGDRHLEGLVWETTRQHRSIHNVLTLLETTASGLRPGDGRVEASRYFTEELLPAVSGLDALLARIQETLTSRLEGMWAGYRIFHWLVTAGGLAFTVAGLIFLAVFQRSIARTLTQPLARIFGLVEQAVKAEVPAGRPGDAEGEIVRLEKLVDLAARVYFRDEEAVNEIFTLWADKLGEVDFNALIQDTLAVLYNRGIILGGAYYRYDDEGERLELAVRYALPAEVETEVLPGHGPAGQCARELRVMVGWQEFDLGHGLTPRTRVKVVAAPLGLEELRGVLLVLVPAEDGDREHLIRLFTRLSRLLSLLQEKHERETERKELLEEISRQARTAEEKLAHVQAVLESSLDGICTVDREGRITAWNRGAEVITGYTAAEAIGRPCREVLGHTYTSGEPICGSHDCVLCRAFDGENVEGMEALLRTKDNRRLPIRISAAPVRVGEGGIKEIVP
;
A
#
# COMPACT_ATOMS: atom_id res chain seq x y z
N MET A 1 -22.97 -3.17 10.04
CA MET A 1 -22.23 -3.15 8.76
C MET A 1 -22.48 -4.43 7.97
N GLU A 2 -22.31 -5.61 8.58
CA GLU A 2 -22.60 -6.93 7.98
C GLU A 2 -24.01 -7.06 7.37
N ARG A 3 -25.06 -6.59 8.06
CA ARG A 3 -26.44 -6.67 7.53
C ARG A 3 -26.63 -5.95 6.19
N LYS A 4 -25.92 -4.83 5.95
CA LYS A 4 -25.99 -4.09 4.67
C LYS A 4 -25.19 -4.79 3.58
N LEU A 5 -24.06 -5.41 3.92
CA LEU A 5 -23.22 -6.17 3.00
C LEU A 5 -23.89 -7.49 2.57
N VAL A 6 -24.54 -8.18 3.51
CA VAL A 6 -25.33 -9.40 3.24
C VAL A 6 -26.55 -9.10 2.38
N LEU A 7 -27.22 -7.96 2.62
CA LEU A 7 -28.34 -7.51 1.77
C LEU A 7 -27.87 -7.20 0.34
N TYR A 8 -26.70 -6.58 0.20
CA TYR A 8 -26.08 -6.33 -1.11
C TYR A 8 -25.75 -7.63 -1.85
N TYR A 9 -25.08 -8.58 -1.18
CA TYR A 9 -24.73 -9.86 -1.80
C TYR A 9 -25.99 -10.59 -2.29
N ARG A 10 -27.05 -10.66 -1.45
CA ARG A 10 -28.33 -11.29 -1.80
C ARG A 10 -29.02 -10.60 -2.98
N LEU A 11 -29.04 -9.27 -3.03
CA LEU A 11 -29.63 -8.51 -4.12
C LEU A 11 -28.87 -8.73 -5.43
N VAL A 12 -27.54 -8.71 -5.40
CA VAL A 12 -26.70 -8.95 -6.58
C VAL A 12 -26.86 -10.37 -7.10
N THR A 13 -26.82 -11.39 -6.24
CA THR A 13 -27.05 -12.79 -6.65
C THR A 13 -28.46 -12.99 -7.19
N GLY A 14 -29.47 -12.36 -6.59
CA GLY A 14 -30.86 -12.41 -7.09
C GLY A 14 -31.01 -11.77 -8.47
N LEU A 15 -30.32 -10.66 -8.71
CA LEU A 15 -30.31 -9.96 -10.00
C LEU A 15 -29.68 -10.81 -11.10
N ILE A 16 -28.55 -11.45 -10.81
CA ILE A 16 -27.86 -12.36 -11.74
C ILE A 16 -28.75 -13.58 -12.05
N GLY A 17 -29.45 -14.11 -11.05
CA GLY A 17 -30.42 -15.21 -11.23
C GLY A 17 -31.58 -14.85 -12.17
N LEU A 18 -32.14 -13.65 -12.06
CA LEU A 18 -33.23 -13.20 -12.94
C LEU A 18 -32.76 -12.98 -14.39
N LEU A 19 -31.56 -12.42 -14.58
CA LEU A 19 -30.98 -12.20 -15.91
C LEU A 19 -30.67 -13.52 -16.64
N THR A 20 -30.11 -14.50 -15.91
CA THR A 20 -29.82 -15.82 -16.46
C THR A 20 -31.10 -16.58 -16.84
N LEU A 21 -32.15 -16.52 -16.01
CA LEU A 21 -33.45 -17.11 -16.32
C LEU A 21 -34.09 -16.47 -17.56
N GLY A 22 -34.01 -15.15 -17.70
CA GLY A 22 -34.51 -14.43 -18.88
C GLY A 22 -33.83 -14.85 -20.18
N LEU A 23 -32.50 -15.02 -20.16
CA LEU A 23 -31.73 -15.50 -21.31
C LEU A 23 -32.13 -16.92 -21.73
N VAL A 24 -32.34 -17.82 -20.77
CA VAL A 24 -32.77 -19.20 -21.05
C VAL A 24 -34.15 -19.24 -21.71
N ILE A 25 -35.11 -18.47 -21.18
CA ILE A 25 -36.47 -18.39 -21.75
C ILE A 25 -36.41 -17.86 -23.19
N MET A 26 -35.58 -16.85 -23.45
CA MET A 26 -35.40 -16.28 -24.78
C MET A 26 -34.84 -17.31 -25.76
N SER A 27 -33.83 -18.10 -25.37
CA SER A 27 -33.23 -19.12 -26.24
C SER A 27 -34.22 -20.22 -26.64
N VAL A 28 -35.05 -20.70 -25.71
CA VAL A 28 -36.07 -21.73 -25.98
C VAL A 28 -37.13 -21.23 -26.96
N GLN A 29 -37.57 -19.98 -26.79
CA GLN A 29 -38.59 -19.36 -27.66
C GLN A 29 -38.04 -19.11 -29.07
N LEU A 30 -36.79 -18.62 -29.20
CA LEU A 30 -36.14 -18.42 -30.51
C LEU A 30 -36.04 -19.74 -31.28
N TRP A 31 -35.70 -20.83 -30.60
CA TRP A 31 -35.63 -22.15 -31.19
C TRP A 31 -36.99 -22.63 -31.73
N TYR A 32 -38.07 -22.40 -30.98
CA TYR A 32 -39.42 -22.79 -31.38
C TYR A 32 -39.92 -21.99 -32.60
N VAL A 33 -39.73 -20.67 -32.61
CA VAL A 33 -40.10 -19.81 -33.75
C VAL A 33 -39.27 -20.16 -34.98
N GLY A 34 -37.96 -20.35 -34.82
CA GLY A 34 -37.06 -20.73 -35.93
C GLY A 34 -37.48 -22.03 -36.60
N ARG A 35 -37.86 -23.05 -35.82
CA ARG A 35 -38.32 -24.33 -36.36
C ARG A 35 -39.61 -24.19 -37.20
N SER A 36 -40.56 -23.40 -36.72
CA SER A 36 -41.84 -23.16 -37.41
C SER A 36 -41.65 -22.36 -38.71
N VAL A 37 -40.77 -21.34 -38.70
CA VAL A 37 -40.45 -20.57 -39.91
C VAL A 37 -39.76 -21.43 -40.98
N VAL A 38 -38.83 -22.31 -40.56
CA VAL A 38 -38.16 -23.25 -41.50
C VAL A 38 -39.17 -24.20 -42.16
N ALA A 39 -40.11 -24.75 -41.40
CA ALA A 39 -41.15 -25.65 -41.92
C ALA A 39 -42.07 -24.94 -42.93
N LEU A 40 -42.53 -23.73 -42.61
CA LEU A 40 -43.38 -22.93 -43.50
C LEU A 40 -42.64 -22.51 -44.79
N ASN A 41 -41.36 -22.17 -44.69
CA ASN A 41 -40.55 -21.81 -45.86
C ASN A 41 -40.29 -23.03 -46.76
N GLN A 42 -40.10 -24.22 -46.18
CA GLN A 42 -40.04 -25.48 -46.94
C GLN A 42 -41.36 -25.77 -47.67
N ALA A 43 -42.51 -25.54 -47.03
CA ALA A 43 -43.82 -25.72 -47.66
C ALA A 43 -44.00 -24.81 -48.90
N LEU A 44 -43.56 -23.54 -48.82
CA LEU A 44 -43.60 -22.61 -49.95
C LEU A 44 -42.72 -23.09 -51.13
N LEU A 45 -41.55 -23.65 -50.86
CA LEU A 45 -40.68 -24.22 -51.89
C LEU A 45 -41.32 -25.42 -52.59
N GLU A 46 -42.01 -26.29 -51.85
CA GLU A 46 -42.70 -27.44 -52.44
C GLU A 46 -43.90 -27.01 -53.31
N ILE A 47 -44.66 -25.99 -52.91
CA ILE A 47 -45.75 -25.42 -53.74
C ILE A 47 -45.21 -24.91 -55.08
N HIS A 48 -44.07 -24.21 -55.04
CA HIS A 48 -43.44 -23.71 -56.27
C HIS A 48 -43.04 -24.86 -57.21
N ARG A 49 -42.48 -25.95 -56.67
CA ARG A 49 -42.15 -27.16 -57.47
C ARG A 49 -43.38 -27.81 -58.07
N ILE A 50 -44.46 -27.95 -57.31
CA ILE A 50 -45.73 -28.53 -57.79
C ILE A 50 -46.27 -27.70 -58.96
N GLY A 51 -46.27 -26.38 -58.86
CA GLY A 51 -46.70 -25.48 -59.95
C GLY A 51 -45.84 -25.63 -61.21
N GLN A 52 -44.51 -25.72 -61.06
CA GLN A 52 -43.60 -25.94 -62.20
C GLN A 52 -43.86 -27.28 -62.89
N HIS A 53 -44.03 -28.36 -62.12
CA HIS A 53 -44.32 -29.69 -62.66
C HIS A 53 -45.70 -29.72 -63.38
N SER A 54 -46.72 -29.09 -62.79
CA SER A 54 -48.07 -28.97 -63.40
C SER A 54 -48.03 -28.23 -64.75
N ALA A 55 -47.32 -27.10 -64.81
CA ALA A 55 -47.17 -26.31 -66.03
C ALA A 55 -46.34 -27.02 -67.11
N ALA A 56 -45.36 -27.83 -66.73
CA ALA A 56 -44.59 -28.65 -67.66
C ALA A 56 -45.47 -29.74 -68.30
N VAL A 57 -46.26 -30.45 -67.49
CA VAL A 57 -47.22 -31.46 -67.95
C VAL A 57 -48.22 -30.86 -68.94
N THR A 58 -48.81 -29.71 -68.61
CA THR A 58 -49.83 -29.06 -69.44
C THR A 58 -49.26 -28.66 -70.81
N ARG A 59 -48.03 -28.12 -70.85
CA ARG A 59 -47.34 -27.77 -72.11
C ARG A 59 -47.03 -28.98 -72.97
N GLU A 60 -46.57 -30.08 -72.36
CA GLU A 60 -46.26 -31.32 -73.08
C GLU A 60 -47.53 -31.93 -73.70
N VAL A 61 -48.62 -31.99 -72.94
CA VAL A 61 -49.92 -32.50 -73.42
C VAL A 61 -50.45 -31.63 -74.57
N ALA A 62 -50.43 -30.30 -74.42
CA ALA A 62 -50.86 -29.38 -75.48
C ALA A 62 -50.01 -29.52 -76.76
N GLY A 63 -48.68 -29.63 -76.62
CA GLY A 63 -47.77 -29.81 -77.74
C GLY A 63 -47.99 -31.11 -78.51
N ARG A 64 -48.24 -32.22 -77.80
CA ARG A 64 -48.56 -33.52 -78.44
C ARG A 64 -49.89 -33.50 -79.17
N LEU A 65 -50.91 -32.87 -78.58
CA LEU A 65 -52.22 -32.70 -79.23
C LEU A 65 -52.13 -31.87 -80.52
N LEU A 66 -51.40 -30.75 -80.49
CA LEU A 66 -51.21 -29.88 -81.66
C LEU A 66 -50.41 -30.56 -82.78
N THR A 67 -49.42 -31.40 -82.42
CA THR A 67 -48.61 -32.15 -83.38
C THR A 67 -49.23 -33.47 -83.82
N GLY A 68 -50.36 -33.86 -83.22
CA GLY A 68 -51.07 -35.11 -83.50
C GLY A 68 -50.32 -36.38 -83.08
N ARG A 69 -49.41 -36.27 -82.11
CA ARG A 69 -48.74 -37.42 -81.49
C ARG A 69 -49.63 -38.02 -80.39
N PRO A 70 -49.59 -39.35 -80.18
CA PRO A 70 -50.31 -39.95 -79.07
C PRO A 70 -49.82 -39.39 -77.73
N VAL A 71 -50.78 -39.02 -76.88
CA VAL A 71 -50.53 -38.70 -75.47
C VAL A 71 -50.30 -40.03 -74.78
N VAL A 72 -49.10 -40.26 -74.24
CA VAL A 72 -48.75 -41.50 -73.53
C VAL A 72 -48.76 -41.20 -72.03
N ALA A 73 -49.63 -41.83 -71.23
CA ALA A 73 -49.71 -41.60 -69.79
C ALA A 73 -48.50 -42.17 -69.03
N ALA A 74 -47.67 -43.00 -69.67
CA ALA A 74 -46.39 -43.43 -69.09
C ALA A 74 -45.44 -42.26 -68.78
N ALA A 75 -45.56 -41.10 -69.45
CA ALA A 75 -44.81 -39.89 -69.08
C ALA A 75 -45.33 -39.20 -67.80
N LEU A 76 -46.47 -39.66 -67.26
CA LEU A 76 -47.15 -39.12 -66.07
C LEU A 76 -47.08 -40.05 -64.86
N GLU A 77 -46.78 -41.36 -65.02
CA GLU A 77 -46.56 -42.26 -63.88
C GLU A 77 -45.32 -41.90 -63.05
N GLU A 78 -44.33 -41.23 -63.66
CA GLU A 78 -43.14 -40.70 -62.96
C GLU A 78 -43.31 -39.26 -62.45
N CYS A 79 -44.53 -38.70 -62.46
CA CYS A 79 -44.76 -37.29 -62.12
C CYS A 79 -44.37 -36.99 -60.65
N PRO A 80 -43.38 -36.11 -60.38
CA PRO A 80 -42.90 -35.83 -59.02
C PRO A 80 -43.94 -35.14 -58.13
N VAL A 81 -45.06 -34.70 -58.69
CA VAL A 81 -46.12 -33.94 -58.03
C VAL A 81 -46.72 -34.69 -56.83
N VAL A 82 -46.90 -36.01 -56.91
CA VAL A 82 -47.44 -36.80 -55.79
C VAL A 82 -46.48 -36.76 -54.59
N ARG A 83 -45.18 -36.92 -54.85
CA ARG A 83 -44.14 -36.87 -53.82
C ARG A 83 -43.99 -35.47 -53.22
N ASP A 84 -44.13 -34.43 -54.03
CA ASP A 84 -44.08 -33.04 -53.56
C ASP A 84 -45.34 -32.69 -52.75
N LEU A 85 -46.51 -33.23 -53.10
CA LEU A 85 -47.74 -33.11 -52.30
C LEU A 85 -47.64 -33.84 -50.95
N GLU A 86 -47.01 -35.02 -50.89
CA GLU A 86 -46.74 -35.72 -49.63
C GLU A 86 -45.79 -34.94 -48.72
N ARG A 87 -44.74 -34.34 -49.29
CA ARG A 87 -43.83 -33.44 -48.56
C ARG A 87 -44.58 -32.21 -48.05
N LEU A 88 -45.41 -31.59 -48.88
CA LEU A 88 -46.24 -30.47 -48.50
C LEU A 88 -47.18 -30.85 -47.35
N ALA A 89 -47.86 -31.99 -47.43
CA ALA A 89 -48.70 -32.53 -46.37
C ALA A 89 -47.94 -32.76 -45.05
N SER A 90 -46.68 -33.21 -45.13
CA SER A 90 -45.83 -33.38 -43.96
C SER A 90 -45.41 -32.04 -43.33
N ALA A 91 -45.19 -31.01 -44.15
CA ALA A 91 -44.75 -29.69 -43.71
C ALA A 91 -45.88 -28.86 -43.07
N VAL A 92 -47.13 -29.07 -43.49
CA VAL A 92 -48.31 -28.36 -42.93
C VAL A 92 -49.04 -29.14 -41.82
N ARG A 93 -48.47 -30.27 -41.38
CA ARG A 93 -49.07 -31.15 -40.38
C ARG A 93 -49.39 -30.40 -39.08
N GLY A 94 -50.65 -30.41 -38.66
CA GLY A 94 -51.15 -29.72 -37.47
C GLY A 94 -51.99 -28.47 -37.75
N ASP A 95 -51.99 -27.93 -38.98
CA ASP A 95 -52.93 -26.88 -39.39
C ASP A 95 -54.07 -27.50 -40.21
N ARG A 96 -55.24 -27.69 -39.56
CA ARG A 96 -56.41 -28.34 -40.18
C ARG A 96 -56.89 -27.66 -41.47
N HIS A 97 -56.69 -26.35 -41.60
CA HIS A 97 -57.14 -25.62 -42.79
C HIS A 97 -56.22 -25.91 -43.97
N LEU A 98 -54.91 -25.85 -43.75
CA LEU A 98 -53.91 -26.17 -44.78
C LEU A 98 -53.94 -27.66 -45.15
N GLU A 99 -54.13 -28.56 -44.18
CA GLU A 99 -54.33 -29.99 -44.45
C GLU A 99 -55.55 -30.25 -45.34
N GLY A 100 -56.65 -29.53 -45.11
CA GLY A 100 -57.85 -29.60 -45.95
C GLY A 100 -57.58 -29.15 -47.39
N LEU A 101 -56.88 -28.02 -47.57
CA LEU A 101 -56.51 -27.52 -48.89
C LEU A 101 -55.54 -28.46 -49.63
N VAL A 102 -54.57 -29.04 -48.93
CA VAL A 102 -53.63 -30.03 -49.52
C VAL A 102 -54.37 -31.30 -49.92
N TRP A 103 -55.34 -31.76 -49.12
CA TRP A 103 -56.19 -32.88 -49.47
C TRP A 103 -57.02 -32.61 -50.73
N GLU A 104 -57.63 -31.43 -50.82
CA GLU A 104 -58.41 -31.02 -51.99
C GLU A 104 -57.54 -30.88 -53.24
N THR A 105 -56.34 -30.33 -53.09
CA THR A 105 -55.32 -30.25 -54.16
C THR A 105 -54.91 -31.65 -54.65
N THR A 106 -54.70 -32.59 -53.72
CA THR A 106 -54.38 -33.99 -54.03
C THR A 106 -55.51 -34.68 -54.78
N ARG A 107 -56.76 -34.41 -54.36
CA ARG A 107 -57.96 -34.92 -55.04
C ARG A 107 -58.09 -34.35 -56.46
N GLN A 108 -57.88 -33.05 -56.63
CA GLN A 108 -57.92 -32.38 -57.93
C GLN A 108 -56.83 -32.93 -58.87
N HIS A 109 -55.61 -33.13 -58.37
CA HIS A 109 -54.52 -33.73 -59.14
C HIS A 109 -54.86 -35.16 -59.59
N ARG A 110 -55.46 -35.98 -58.72
CA ARG A 110 -55.92 -37.33 -59.08
C ARG A 110 -57.04 -37.29 -60.14
N SER A 111 -57.92 -36.30 -60.07
CA SER A 111 -58.96 -36.10 -61.10
C SER A 111 -58.35 -35.76 -62.46
N ILE A 112 -57.34 -34.86 -62.49
CA ILE A 112 -56.58 -34.52 -63.70
C ILE A 112 -55.92 -35.78 -64.28
N HIS A 113 -55.28 -36.59 -63.43
CA HIS A 113 -54.66 -37.85 -63.84
C HIS A 113 -55.69 -38.79 -64.48
N ASN A 114 -56.86 -38.99 -63.86
CA ASN A 114 -57.91 -39.84 -64.41
C ASN A 114 -58.42 -39.36 -65.78
N VAL A 115 -58.59 -38.04 -65.96
CA VAL A 115 -59.00 -37.45 -67.25
C VAL A 115 -57.92 -37.68 -68.32
N LEU A 116 -56.64 -37.55 -67.95
CA LEU A 116 -55.52 -37.83 -68.86
C LEU A 116 -55.44 -39.31 -69.26
N THR A 117 -55.67 -40.24 -68.33
CA THR A 117 -55.74 -41.68 -68.63
C THR A 117 -56.92 -42.02 -69.54
N LEU A 118 -58.07 -41.36 -69.34
CA LEU A 118 -59.24 -41.51 -70.20
C LEU A 118 -58.97 -40.94 -71.61
N LEU A 119 -58.26 -39.82 -71.70
CA LEU A 119 -57.83 -39.24 -72.97
C LEU A 119 -56.89 -40.16 -73.75
N GLU A 120 -55.93 -40.81 -73.09
CA GLU A 120 -55.03 -41.79 -73.72
C GLU A 120 -55.80 -43.00 -74.27
N THR A 121 -56.70 -43.57 -73.46
CA THR A 121 -57.52 -44.73 -73.87
C THR A 121 -58.48 -44.39 -75.01
N THR A 122 -59.05 -43.19 -75.01
CA THR A 122 -59.97 -42.74 -76.07
C THR A 122 -59.22 -42.38 -77.37
N ALA A 123 -58.07 -41.71 -77.27
CA ALA A 123 -57.27 -41.30 -78.42
C ALA A 123 -56.62 -42.49 -79.16
N SER A 124 -56.33 -43.58 -78.46
CA SER A 124 -55.73 -44.78 -79.04
C SER A 124 -56.71 -45.63 -79.90
N GLY A 125 -58.02 -45.36 -79.84
CA GLY A 125 -59.06 -46.10 -80.58
C GLY A 125 -59.65 -45.40 -81.82
N LEU A 126 -59.25 -44.16 -82.12
CA LEU A 126 -59.89 -43.31 -83.14
C LEU A 126 -59.10 -43.23 -84.47
N ARG A 127 -59.81 -43.11 -85.61
CA ARG A 127 -59.20 -42.95 -86.95
C ARG A 127 -58.47 -41.60 -87.05
N PRO A 128 -57.36 -41.50 -87.82
CA PRO A 128 -56.57 -40.27 -87.93
C PRO A 128 -57.35 -39.17 -88.67
N GLY A 129 -58.06 -38.34 -87.91
CA GLY A 129 -58.95 -37.27 -88.38
C GLY A 129 -59.97 -36.88 -87.32
N ASP A 130 -60.85 -37.81 -86.95
CA ASP A 130 -61.93 -37.59 -85.98
C ASP A 130 -61.41 -37.49 -84.54
N GLY A 131 -60.36 -38.26 -84.21
CA GLY A 131 -59.76 -38.26 -82.87
C GLY A 131 -59.11 -36.93 -82.45
N ARG A 132 -58.75 -36.05 -83.40
CA ARG A 132 -58.18 -34.73 -83.09
C ARG A 132 -59.24 -33.75 -82.59
N VAL A 133 -60.44 -33.79 -83.14
CA VAL A 133 -61.53 -32.90 -82.75
C VAL A 133 -62.03 -33.25 -81.35
N GLU A 134 -62.19 -34.55 -81.08
CA GLU A 134 -62.69 -35.03 -79.79
C GLU A 134 -61.65 -34.87 -78.67
N ALA A 135 -60.36 -35.15 -78.93
CA ALA A 135 -59.30 -34.90 -77.95
C ALA A 135 -59.08 -33.40 -77.68
N SER A 136 -59.21 -32.54 -78.71
CA SER A 136 -59.18 -31.08 -78.51
C SER A 136 -60.37 -30.59 -77.67
N ARG A 137 -61.55 -31.20 -77.83
CA ARG A 137 -62.73 -30.89 -77.01
C ARG A 137 -62.48 -31.25 -75.55
N TYR A 138 -62.06 -32.48 -75.25
CA TYR A 138 -61.76 -32.91 -73.88
C TYR A 138 -60.63 -32.10 -73.23
N PHE A 139 -59.59 -31.72 -73.98
CA PHE A 139 -58.54 -30.85 -73.47
C PHE A 139 -59.09 -29.47 -73.04
N THR A 140 -59.98 -28.90 -73.84
CA THR A 140 -60.49 -27.54 -73.62
C THR A 140 -61.64 -27.50 -72.61
N GLU A 141 -62.52 -28.52 -72.63
CA GLU A 141 -63.73 -28.58 -71.79
C GLU A 141 -63.50 -29.25 -70.44
N GLU A 142 -62.57 -30.19 -70.31
CA GLU A 142 -62.35 -30.93 -69.05
C GLU A 142 -60.97 -30.70 -68.43
N LEU A 143 -59.89 -30.83 -69.21
CA LEU A 143 -58.53 -30.77 -68.65
C LEU A 143 -58.13 -29.34 -68.26
N LEU A 144 -58.35 -28.37 -69.14
CA LEU A 144 -57.95 -26.98 -68.90
C LEU A 144 -58.64 -26.37 -67.65
N PRO A 145 -59.96 -26.55 -67.44
CA PRO A 145 -60.61 -26.14 -66.19
C PRO A 145 -60.06 -26.86 -64.96
N ALA A 146 -59.75 -28.16 -65.09
CA ALA A 146 -59.22 -28.94 -63.97
C ALA A 146 -57.82 -28.46 -63.53
N VAL A 147 -56.94 -28.15 -64.48
CA VAL A 147 -55.60 -27.57 -64.24
C VAL A 147 -55.72 -26.16 -63.65
N SER A 148 -56.60 -25.32 -64.20
CA SER A 148 -56.86 -23.98 -63.63
C SER A 148 -57.40 -24.06 -62.19
N GLY A 149 -58.20 -25.08 -61.89
CA GLY A 149 -58.65 -25.38 -60.53
C GLY A 149 -57.50 -25.78 -59.59
N LEU A 150 -56.52 -26.54 -60.07
CA LEU A 150 -55.32 -26.90 -59.30
C LEU A 150 -54.46 -25.68 -59.00
N ASP A 151 -54.21 -24.81 -59.98
CA ASP A 151 -53.44 -23.58 -59.80
C ASP A 151 -54.14 -22.62 -58.82
N ALA A 152 -55.48 -22.54 -58.86
CA ALA A 152 -56.25 -21.77 -57.90
C ALA A 152 -56.14 -22.31 -56.47
N LEU A 153 -56.08 -23.63 -56.28
CA LEU A 153 -55.86 -24.24 -54.97
C LEU A 153 -54.44 -24.00 -54.45
N LEU A 154 -53.42 -24.16 -55.30
CA LEU A 154 -52.02 -23.86 -54.95
C LEU A 154 -51.82 -22.39 -54.57
N ALA A 155 -52.45 -21.47 -55.31
CA ALA A 155 -52.42 -20.05 -54.99
C ALA A 155 -53.04 -19.74 -53.61
N ARG A 156 -54.17 -20.39 -53.26
CA ARG A 156 -54.78 -20.26 -51.92
C ARG A 156 -53.88 -20.79 -50.81
N ILE A 157 -53.23 -21.93 -51.03
CA ILE A 157 -52.28 -22.48 -50.05
C ILE A 157 -51.11 -21.51 -49.88
N GLN A 158 -50.56 -21.00 -50.99
CA GLN A 158 -49.45 -20.04 -50.97
C GLN A 158 -49.83 -18.77 -50.20
N GLU A 159 -50.99 -18.16 -50.50
CA GLU A 159 -51.49 -16.96 -49.83
C GLU A 159 -51.71 -17.18 -48.32
N THR A 160 -52.25 -18.36 -47.96
CA THR A 160 -52.46 -18.74 -46.55
C THR A 160 -51.11 -18.88 -45.82
N LEU A 161 -50.12 -19.51 -46.43
CA LEU A 161 -48.79 -19.67 -45.85
C LEU A 161 -48.04 -18.34 -45.70
N THR A 162 -48.11 -17.46 -46.71
CA THR A 162 -47.49 -16.14 -46.64
C THR A 162 -48.13 -15.27 -45.56
N SER A 163 -49.46 -15.28 -45.45
CA SER A 163 -50.17 -14.57 -44.39
C SER A 163 -49.77 -15.06 -42.98
N ARG A 164 -49.63 -16.38 -42.80
CA ARG A 164 -49.16 -16.97 -41.53
C ARG A 164 -47.74 -16.54 -41.18
N LEU A 165 -46.83 -16.58 -42.16
CA LEU A 165 -45.44 -16.13 -41.98
C LEU A 165 -45.36 -14.66 -41.58
N GLU A 166 -46.11 -13.78 -42.28
CA GLU A 166 -46.15 -12.36 -41.95
C GLU A 166 -46.67 -12.11 -40.53
N GLY A 167 -47.73 -12.82 -40.12
CA GLY A 167 -48.25 -12.77 -38.75
C GLY A 167 -47.23 -13.19 -37.70
N MET A 168 -46.47 -14.26 -37.96
CA MET A 168 -45.39 -14.72 -37.08
C MET A 168 -44.24 -13.71 -36.99
N TRP A 169 -43.81 -13.13 -38.11
CA TRP A 169 -42.76 -12.12 -38.14
C TRP A 169 -43.18 -10.81 -37.46
N ALA A 170 -44.46 -10.43 -37.54
CA ALA A 170 -45.00 -9.29 -36.79
C ALA A 170 -44.95 -9.54 -35.28
N GLY A 171 -45.39 -10.72 -34.81
CA GLY A 171 -45.30 -11.10 -33.41
C GLY A 171 -43.86 -11.15 -32.89
N TYR A 172 -42.95 -11.73 -33.67
CA TYR A 172 -41.52 -11.77 -33.35
C TYR A 172 -40.91 -10.38 -33.19
N ARG A 173 -41.21 -9.44 -34.11
CA ARG A 173 -40.70 -8.06 -34.03
C ARG A 173 -41.15 -7.35 -32.76
N ILE A 174 -42.44 -7.43 -32.42
CA ILE A 174 -42.98 -6.79 -31.20
C ILE A 174 -42.32 -7.38 -29.95
N PHE A 175 -42.21 -8.71 -29.89
CA PHE A 175 -41.58 -9.39 -28.77
C PHE A 175 -40.09 -9.04 -28.62
N HIS A 176 -39.33 -9.06 -29.71
CA HIS A 176 -37.92 -8.69 -29.72
C HIS A 176 -37.70 -7.25 -29.23
N TRP A 177 -38.57 -6.32 -29.64
CA TRP A 177 -38.54 -4.94 -29.14
C TRP A 177 -38.81 -4.85 -27.64
N LEU A 178 -39.80 -5.58 -27.10
CA LEU A 178 -40.09 -5.58 -25.67
C LEU A 178 -38.93 -6.12 -24.82
N VAL A 179 -38.28 -7.20 -25.27
CA VAL A 179 -37.15 -7.82 -24.55
C VAL A 179 -35.91 -6.92 -24.58
N THR A 180 -35.56 -6.36 -25.74
CA THR A 180 -34.38 -5.50 -25.87
C THR A 180 -34.56 -4.17 -25.12
N ALA A 181 -35.73 -3.55 -25.19
CA ALA A 181 -36.04 -2.34 -24.43
C ALA A 181 -36.04 -2.60 -22.91
N GLY A 182 -36.62 -3.71 -22.46
CA GLY A 182 -36.63 -4.09 -21.05
C GLY A 182 -35.23 -4.38 -20.50
N GLY A 183 -34.40 -5.12 -21.25
CA GLY A 183 -33.02 -5.41 -20.86
C GLY A 183 -32.15 -4.15 -20.78
N LEU A 184 -32.30 -3.22 -21.72
CA LEU A 184 -31.57 -1.95 -21.72
C LEU A 184 -31.97 -1.08 -20.52
N ALA A 185 -33.28 -0.93 -20.27
CA ALA A 185 -33.79 -0.16 -19.13
C ALA A 185 -33.26 -0.70 -17.79
N PHE A 186 -33.22 -2.02 -17.64
CA PHE A 186 -32.73 -2.67 -16.42
C PHE A 186 -31.22 -2.48 -16.21
N THR A 187 -30.43 -2.56 -17.30
CA THR A 187 -28.99 -2.33 -17.27
C THR A 187 -28.67 -0.88 -16.88
N VAL A 188 -29.38 0.08 -17.48
CA VAL A 188 -29.24 1.51 -17.17
C VAL A 188 -29.62 1.79 -15.71
N ALA A 189 -30.72 1.21 -15.21
CA ALA A 189 -31.12 1.35 -13.80
C ALA A 189 -30.05 0.79 -12.84
N GLY A 190 -29.44 -0.36 -13.17
CA GLY A 190 -28.35 -0.96 -12.40
C GLY A 190 -27.09 -0.09 -12.35
N LEU A 191 -26.70 0.51 -13.48
CA LEU A 191 -25.55 1.42 -13.55
C LEU A 191 -25.80 2.72 -12.78
N ILE A 192 -27.00 3.31 -12.90
CA ILE A 192 -27.39 4.50 -12.13
C ILE A 192 -27.37 4.19 -10.63
N PHE A 193 -27.92 3.05 -10.21
CA PHE A 193 -27.91 2.63 -8.81
C PHE A 193 -26.47 2.45 -8.28
N LEU A 194 -25.59 1.80 -9.05
CA LEU A 194 -24.19 1.63 -8.68
C LEU A 194 -23.47 2.98 -8.51
N ALA A 195 -23.68 3.91 -9.44
CA ALA A 195 -23.07 5.25 -9.40
C ALA A 195 -23.58 6.09 -8.21
N VAL A 196 -24.89 6.06 -7.93
CA VAL A 196 -25.50 6.74 -6.78
C VAL A 196 -25.00 6.14 -5.47
N PHE A 197 -24.89 4.82 -5.39
CA PHE A 197 -24.43 4.11 -4.19
C PHE A 197 -22.94 4.34 -3.92
N GLN A 198 -22.08 4.31 -4.94
CA GLN A 198 -20.66 4.69 -4.82
C GLN A 198 -20.49 6.13 -4.31
N ARG A 199 -21.27 7.08 -4.86
CA ARG A 199 -21.30 8.46 -4.38
C ARG A 199 -21.81 8.58 -2.95
N SER A 200 -22.77 7.76 -2.55
CA SER A 200 -23.28 7.73 -1.17
C SER A 200 -22.21 7.24 -0.20
N ILE A 201 -21.50 6.14 -0.50
CA ILE A 201 -20.41 5.66 0.36
C ILE A 201 -19.31 6.72 0.49
N ALA A 202 -18.91 7.35 -0.61
CA ALA A 202 -17.89 8.39 -0.59
C ALA A 202 -18.30 9.63 0.25
N ARG A 203 -19.58 10.03 0.20
CA ARG A 203 -20.10 11.16 0.98
C ARG A 203 -20.38 10.82 2.44
N THR A 204 -20.75 9.58 2.74
CA THR A 204 -21.15 9.18 4.09
C THR A 204 -19.97 8.68 4.93
N LEU A 205 -18.88 8.18 4.32
CA LEU A 205 -17.75 7.61 5.05
C LEU A 205 -16.45 8.38 4.83
N THR A 206 -16.00 8.58 3.58
CA THR A 206 -14.65 9.13 3.35
C THR A 206 -14.57 10.65 3.50
N GLN A 207 -15.57 11.42 3.05
CA GLN A 207 -15.57 12.88 3.22
C GLN A 207 -15.73 13.37 4.67
N PRO A 208 -16.61 12.80 5.51
CA PRO A 208 -16.73 13.18 6.91
C PRO A 208 -15.48 12.80 7.69
N LEU A 209 -14.92 11.60 7.46
CA LEU A 209 -13.66 11.19 8.09
C LEU A 209 -12.52 12.12 7.69
N ALA A 210 -12.33 12.42 6.39
CA ALA A 210 -11.28 13.36 5.96
C ALA A 210 -11.46 14.78 6.53
N ARG A 211 -12.70 15.26 6.68
CA ARG A 211 -12.97 16.55 7.35
C ARG A 211 -12.72 16.49 8.85
N ILE A 212 -13.10 15.40 9.51
CA ILE A 212 -12.81 15.18 10.94
C ILE A 212 -11.29 15.10 11.13
N PHE A 213 -10.55 14.41 10.27
CA PHE A 213 -9.08 14.41 10.31
C PHE A 213 -8.50 15.81 10.12
N GLY A 214 -8.99 16.59 9.15
CA GLY A 214 -8.54 17.97 8.97
C GLY A 214 -8.83 18.86 10.18
N LEU A 215 -10.00 18.70 10.81
CA LEU A 215 -10.41 19.46 11.99
C LEU A 215 -9.66 19.02 13.26
N VAL A 216 -9.43 17.72 13.45
CA VAL A 216 -8.63 17.19 14.56
C VAL A 216 -7.17 17.55 14.37
N GLU A 217 -6.64 17.53 13.14
CA GLU A 217 -5.29 18.00 12.86
C GLU A 217 -5.14 19.51 13.16
N GLN A 218 -6.15 20.32 12.83
CA GLN A 218 -6.20 21.72 13.22
C GLN A 218 -6.34 21.91 14.74
N ALA A 219 -7.12 21.07 15.43
CA ALA A 219 -7.28 21.11 16.88
C ALA A 219 -5.98 20.71 17.60
N VAL A 220 -5.30 19.63 17.19
CA VAL A 220 -3.99 19.22 17.72
C VAL A 220 -2.93 20.30 17.45
N LYS A 221 -2.96 20.95 16.28
CA LYS A 221 -2.12 22.12 15.95
C LYS A 221 -2.38 23.32 16.87
N ALA A 222 -3.61 23.48 17.36
CA ALA A 222 -4.02 24.58 18.24
C ALA A 222 -3.77 24.28 19.72
N GLU A 223 -3.89 23.02 20.14
CA GLU A 223 -3.76 22.56 21.52
C GLU A 223 -2.29 22.32 21.92
N VAL A 224 -1.46 21.93 20.95
CA VAL A 224 0.00 21.92 21.06
C VAL A 224 0.55 22.97 20.09
N PRO A 225 0.65 24.25 20.52
CA PRO A 225 1.30 25.26 19.69
C PRO A 225 2.68 24.71 19.31
N ALA A 226 3.13 24.99 18.08
CA ALA A 226 4.52 24.73 17.73
C ALA A 226 5.35 25.41 18.83
N GLY A 227 6.03 24.60 19.66
CA GLY A 227 6.99 25.11 20.61
C GLY A 227 7.96 26.03 19.85
N ARG A 228 8.61 26.96 20.55
CA ARG A 228 9.60 27.85 19.93
C ARG A 228 10.50 27.00 19.01
N PRO A 229 10.83 27.46 17.79
CA PRO A 229 11.69 26.69 16.89
C PRO A 229 12.92 26.19 17.67
N GLY A 230 13.06 24.87 17.80
CA GLY A 230 14.04 24.20 18.68
C GLY A 230 13.47 23.43 19.89
N ASP A 231 12.16 23.46 20.15
CA ASP A 231 11.52 22.67 21.22
C ASP A 231 11.19 21.23 20.76
N ALA A 232 12.21 20.36 20.82
CA ALA A 232 12.10 18.97 20.43
C ALA A 232 11.07 18.18 21.26
N GLU A 233 10.88 18.51 22.55
CA GLU A 233 9.91 17.82 23.41
C GLU A 233 8.46 18.14 23.02
N GLY A 234 8.16 19.42 22.75
CA GLY A 234 6.85 19.81 22.23
C GLY A 234 6.54 19.18 20.86
N GLU A 235 7.56 19.01 20.01
CA GLU A 235 7.41 18.37 18.70
C GLU A 235 7.20 16.85 18.79
N ILE A 236 7.90 16.17 19.70
CA ILE A 236 7.69 14.75 20.01
C ILE A 236 6.23 14.53 20.45
N VAL A 237 5.76 15.23 21.49
CA VAL A 237 4.38 15.07 22.02
C VAL A 237 3.32 15.30 20.94
N ARG A 238 3.57 16.27 20.05
CA ARG A 238 2.67 16.56 18.93
C ARG A 238 2.67 15.43 17.90
N LEU A 239 3.84 14.91 17.53
CA LEU A 239 3.96 13.81 16.58
C LEU A 239 3.40 12.51 17.15
N GLU A 240 3.61 12.23 18.43
CA GLU A 240 2.99 11.09 19.13
C GLU A 240 1.48 11.12 18.98
N LYS A 241 0.81 12.24 19.30
CA LYS A 241 -0.65 12.38 19.14
C LYS A 241 -1.11 12.18 17.69
N LEU A 242 -0.36 12.68 16.71
CA LEU A 242 -0.70 12.54 15.29
C LEU A 242 -0.48 11.13 14.76
N VAL A 243 0.56 10.44 15.26
CA VAL A 243 0.83 9.03 14.95
C VAL A 243 -0.22 8.15 15.61
N ASP A 244 -0.53 8.37 16.89
CA ASP A 244 -1.59 7.67 17.63
C ASP A 244 -2.93 7.73 16.90
N LEU A 245 -3.37 8.94 16.54
CA LEU A 245 -4.62 9.14 15.82
C LEU A 245 -4.62 8.44 14.45
N ALA A 246 -3.52 8.52 13.71
CA ALA A 246 -3.41 7.88 12.40
C ALA A 246 -3.37 6.35 12.53
N ALA A 247 -2.69 5.85 13.55
CA ALA A 247 -2.50 4.43 13.84
C ALA A 247 -3.82 3.77 14.30
N ARG A 248 -4.58 4.37 15.22
CA ARG A 248 -5.90 3.85 15.67
C ARG A 248 -6.88 3.66 14.52
N VAL A 249 -6.87 4.58 13.57
CA VAL A 249 -7.77 4.56 12.41
C VAL A 249 -7.35 3.48 11.42
N TYR A 250 -6.05 3.27 11.30
CA TYR A 250 -5.48 2.42 10.28
C TYR A 250 -5.33 0.96 10.74
N PHE A 251 -4.70 0.74 11.88
CA PHE A 251 -4.45 -0.59 12.43
C PHE A 251 -5.67 -1.20 13.13
N ARG A 252 -6.68 -0.38 13.46
CA ARG A 252 -7.91 -0.80 14.18
C ARG A 252 -7.65 -1.57 15.49
N ASP A 253 -6.43 -1.49 16.00
CA ASP A 253 -5.98 -2.10 17.25
C ASP A 253 -5.39 -0.99 18.13
N GLU A 254 -6.24 -0.39 18.97
CA GLU A 254 -5.83 0.67 19.89
C GLU A 254 -4.86 0.16 20.97
N GLU A 255 -4.90 -1.12 21.30
CA GLU A 255 -3.99 -1.69 22.29
C GLU A 255 -2.56 -1.74 21.76
N ALA A 256 -2.37 -2.14 20.49
CA ALA A 256 -1.05 -2.17 19.86
C ALA A 256 -0.39 -0.77 19.86
N VAL A 257 -1.18 0.27 19.60
CA VAL A 257 -0.69 1.65 19.59
C VAL A 257 -0.31 2.11 20.99
N ASN A 258 -1.16 1.87 21.98
CA ASN A 258 -0.85 2.18 23.38
C ASN A 258 0.37 1.42 23.90
N GLU A 259 0.52 0.14 23.53
CA GLU A 259 1.65 -0.69 23.91
C GLU A 259 2.96 -0.14 23.35
N ILE A 260 2.98 0.29 22.07
CA ILE A 260 4.15 0.93 21.45
C ILE A 260 4.50 2.25 22.16
N PHE A 261 3.53 3.13 22.42
CA PHE A 261 3.81 4.38 23.12
C PHE A 261 4.25 4.17 24.56
N THR A 262 3.70 3.17 25.25
CA THR A 262 4.14 2.79 26.60
C THR A 262 5.58 2.28 26.56
N LEU A 263 5.90 1.44 25.57
CA LEU A 263 7.25 0.92 25.37
C LEU A 263 8.24 2.04 25.07
N TRP A 264 7.86 3.02 24.25
CA TRP A 264 8.70 4.18 23.98
C TRP A 264 8.89 5.02 25.23
N ALA A 265 7.82 5.34 25.97
CA ALA A 265 7.89 6.13 27.20
C ALA A 265 8.75 5.50 28.29
N ASP A 266 8.70 4.17 28.44
CA ASP A 266 9.46 3.42 29.46
C ASP A 266 10.94 3.25 29.07
N LYS A 267 11.24 3.17 27.76
CA LYS A 267 12.60 2.89 27.26
C LYS A 267 13.38 4.12 26.77
N LEU A 268 12.72 5.28 26.66
CA LEU A 268 13.34 6.56 26.31
C LEU A 268 14.34 7.00 27.40
N GLY A 269 15.62 6.68 27.19
CA GLY A 269 16.75 7.17 28.00
C GLY A 269 17.64 6.09 28.64
N GLU A 270 17.22 4.83 28.61
CA GLU A 270 17.96 3.70 29.24
C GLU A 270 18.35 2.57 28.28
N VAL A 271 17.73 2.47 27.10
CA VAL A 271 17.87 1.29 26.22
C VAL A 271 18.45 1.67 24.86
N ASP A 272 19.31 0.80 24.30
CA ASP A 272 19.80 0.85 22.92
C ASP A 272 18.65 1.06 21.92
N PHE A 273 18.80 2.04 21.03
CA PHE A 273 17.84 2.35 19.97
C PHE A 273 17.50 1.12 19.10
N ASN A 274 18.45 0.21 18.88
CA ASN A 274 18.18 -1.03 18.15
C ASN A 274 17.18 -1.93 18.87
N ALA A 275 17.29 -2.03 20.21
CA ALA A 275 16.36 -2.80 21.02
C ALA A 275 14.97 -2.16 21.06
N LEU A 276 14.89 -0.82 21.08
CA LEU A 276 13.62 -0.10 20.93
C LEU A 276 12.90 -0.46 19.61
N ILE A 277 13.64 -0.44 18.49
CA ILE A 277 13.09 -0.80 17.19
C ILE A 277 12.72 -2.28 17.12
N GLN A 278 13.57 -3.18 17.63
CA GLN A 278 13.30 -4.62 17.71
C GLN A 278 11.96 -4.90 18.42
N ASP A 279 11.74 -4.30 19.59
CA ASP A 279 10.51 -4.52 20.35
C ASP A 279 9.28 -3.88 19.68
N THR A 280 9.46 -2.70 19.06
CA THR A 280 8.39 -2.05 18.28
C THR A 280 7.96 -2.96 17.12
N LEU A 281 8.91 -3.54 16.39
CA LEU A 281 8.63 -4.49 15.31
C LEU A 281 7.96 -5.77 15.84
N ALA A 282 8.35 -6.24 17.03
CA ALA A 282 7.74 -7.40 17.66
C ALA A 282 6.27 -7.18 18.00
N VAL A 283 5.90 -6.04 18.60
CA VAL A 283 4.51 -5.69 18.90
C VAL A 283 3.69 -5.64 17.62
N LEU A 284 4.20 -4.96 16.59
CA LEU A 284 3.53 -4.85 15.29
C LEU A 284 3.33 -6.23 14.62
N TYR A 285 4.33 -7.11 14.68
CA TYR A 285 4.25 -8.44 14.08
C TYR A 285 3.27 -9.35 14.83
N ASN A 286 3.36 -9.40 16.16
CA ASN A 286 2.52 -10.27 16.99
C ASN A 286 1.03 -9.91 16.91
N ARG A 287 0.72 -8.64 16.62
CA ARG A 287 -0.64 -8.15 16.37
C ARG A 287 -1.09 -8.31 14.91
N GLY A 288 -0.24 -8.87 14.04
CA GLY A 288 -0.53 -9.10 12.62
C GLY A 288 -0.56 -7.83 11.76
N ILE A 289 -0.06 -6.71 12.29
CA ILE A 289 -0.02 -5.42 11.59
C ILE A 289 1.05 -5.43 10.48
N ILE A 290 2.15 -6.13 10.74
CA ILE A 290 3.26 -6.31 9.78
C ILE A 290 3.55 -7.80 9.63
N LEU A 291 4.10 -8.17 8.49
CA LEU A 291 4.59 -9.52 8.21
C LEU A 291 6.08 -9.69 8.55
N GLY A 292 6.77 -8.59 8.82
CA GLY A 292 8.18 -8.55 9.19
C GLY A 292 8.75 -7.14 9.03
N GLY A 293 9.94 -6.90 9.57
CA GLY A 293 10.62 -5.62 9.45
C GLY A 293 12.11 -5.68 9.73
N ALA A 294 12.82 -4.67 9.23
CA ALA A 294 14.24 -4.44 9.41
C ALA A 294 14.47 -2.97 9.79
N TYR A 295 15.53 -2.73 10.54
CA TYR A 295 16.16 -1.43 10.59
C TYR A 295 17.60 -1.55 10.12
N TYR A 296 17.90 -0.74 9.10
CA TYR A 296 19.24 -0.56 8.58
C TYR A 296 19.84 0.69 9.17
N ARG A 297 21.05 0.58 9.73
CA ARG A 297 21.86 1.71 10.16
C ARG A 297 22.68 2.20 8.97
N TYR A 298 22.78 3.50 8.79
CA TYR A 298 23.65 4.08 7.78
C TYR A 298 25.08 4.14 8.31
N ASP A 299 26.02 3.61 7.51
CA ASP A 299 27.45 3.67 7.76
C ASP A 299 28.06 4.78 6.89
N ASP A 300 28.49 5.87 7.54
CA ASP A 300 29.08 7.03 6.88
C ASP A 300 30.43 6.71 6.24
N GLU A 301 31.20 5.76 6.79
CA GLU A 301 32.53 5.40 6.26
C GLU A 301 32.42 4.50 5.02
N GLY A 302 31.49 3.56 5.03
CA GLY A 302 31.24 2.62 3.94
C GLY A 302 30.22 3.08 2.90
N GLU A 303 29.59 4.25 3.09
CA GLU A 303 28.46 4.79 2.30
C GLU A 303 27.38 3.74 2.01
N ARG A 304 27.01 2.96 3.04
CA ARG A 304 26.14 1.79 2.89
C ARG A 304 25.16 1.64 4.06
N LEU A 305 24.09 0.88 3.81
CA LEU A 305 23.12 0.50 4.82
C LEU A 305 23.48 -0.89 5.36
N GLU A 306 23.75 -0.98 6.65
CA GLU A 306 24.02 -2.23 7.36
C GLU A 306 22.80 -2.63 8.19
N LEU A 307 22.37 -3.89 8.07
CA LEU A 307 21.22 -4.41 8.81
C LEU A 307 21.54 -4.51 10.30
N ALA A 308 20.94 -3.62 11.10
CA ALA A 308 21.12 -3.59 12.55
C ALA A 308 20.07 -4.42 13.29
N VAL A 309 18.82 -4.42 12.79
CA VAL A 309 17.69 -5.12 13.40
C VAL A 309 16.98 -5.92 12.33
N ARG A 310 16.67 -7.18 12.65
CA ARG A 310 15.93 -8.09 11.75
C ARG A 310 14.85 -8.81 12.54
N TYR A 311 13.59 -8.62 12.14
CA TYR A 311 12.45 -9.25 12.80
C TYR A 311 11.52 -9.92 11.78
N ALA A 312 11.36 -11.24 11.87
CA ALA A 312 10.49 -12.06 11.02
C ALA A 312 10.64 -11.80 9.50
N LEU A 313 11.85 -11.47 9.04
CA LEU A 313 12.12 -11.19 7.63
C LEU A 313 12.52 -12.42 6.81
N PRO A 314 12.09 -12.51 5.55
CA PRO A 314 12.52 -13.56 4.60
C PRO A 314 14.02 -13.54 4.36
N ALA A 315 14.63 -14.71 4.13
CA ALA A 315 16.07 -14.87 3.95
C ALA A 315 16.63 -14.05 2.75
N GLU A 316 15.78 -13.75 1.77
CA GLU A 316 16.13 -12.97 0.59
C GLU A 316 16.38 -11.48 0.86
N VAL A 317 16.04 -10.98 2.05
CA VAL A 317 16.32 -9.60 2.43
C VAL A 317 17.80 -9.46 2.77
N GLU A 318 18.49 -8.66 1.95
CA GLU A 318 19.94 -8.38 2.03
C GLU A 318 20.32 -7.76 3.37
N THR A 319 21.49 -8.14 3.89
CA THR A 319 22.06 -7.64 5.14
C THR A 319 22.85 -6.35 4.95
N GLU A 320 23.35 -6.10 3.74
CA GLU A 320 24.02 -4.86 3.36
C GLU A 320 23.41 -4.35 2.07
N VAL A 321 23.06 -3.06 2.02
CA VAL A 321 22.38 -2.45 0.87
C VAL A 321 23.06 -1.13 0.52
N LEU A 322 23.41 -0.96 -0.76
CA LEU A 322 23.95 0.31 -1.25
C LEU A 322 22.82 1.32 -1.51
N PRO A 323 23.05 2.63 -1.29
CA PRO A 323 22.12 3.67 -1.71
C PRO A 323 21.72 3.50 -3.19
N GLY A 324 20.43 3.68 -3.47
CA GLY A 324 19.83 3.46 -4.78
C GLY A 324 19.50 2.02 -5.15
N HIS A 325 19.88 1.02 -4.34
CA HIS A 325 19.59 -0.40 -4.59
C HIS A 325 18.48 -0.93 -3.69
N GLY A 326 17.49 -1.60 -4.30
CA GLY A 326 16.32 -2.12 -3.58
C GLY A 326 15.46 -1.04 -2.90
N PRO A 327 14.40 -1.42 -2.18
CA PRO A 327 13.50 -0.47 -1.52
C PRO A 327 14.20 0.37 -0.44
N ALA A 328 15.07 -0.25 0.37
CA ALA A 328 15.80 0.44 1.45
C ALA A 328 16.85 1.40 0.90
N GLY A 329 17.69 0.97 -0.06
CA GLY A 329 18.70 1.82 -0.67
C GLY A 329 18.07 2.96 -1.48
N GLN A 330 16.97 2.73 -2.18
CA GLN A 330 16.29 3.81 -2.89
C GLN A 330 15.65 4.82 -1.94
N CYS A 331 15.13 4.37 -0.80
CA CYS A 331 14.68 5.24 0.28
C CYS A 331 15.83 6.10 0.84
N ALA A 332 17.00 5.50 1.10
CA ALA A 332 18.19 6.23 1.54
C ALA A 332 18.63 7.30 0.54
N ARG A 333 18.63 6.99 -0.76
CA ARG A 333 19.03 7.95 -1.80
C ARG A 333 18.03 9.11 -1.97
N GLU A 334 16.73 8.83 -1.87
CA GLU A 334 15.68 9.83 -2.14
C GLU A 334 15.20 10.55 -0.87
N LEU A 335 15.62 10.11 0.32
CA LEU A 335 15.25 10.67 1.62
C LEU A 335 13.74 10.86 1.79
N ARG A 336 12.95 9.88 1.32
CA ARG A 336 11.49 9.89 1.42
C ARG A 336 10.93 8.50 1.62
N VAL A 337 9.73 8.43 2.19
CA VAL A 337 9.03 7.16 2.35
C VAL A 337 8.70 6.55 0.99
N MET A 338 9.19 5.32 0.79
CA MET A 338 8.96 4.50 -0.38
C MET A 338 7.92 3.43 -0.06
N VAL A 339 6.93 3.27 -0.93
CA VAL A 339 5.96 2.17 -0.86
C VAL A 339 5.91 1.48 -2.20
N GLY A 340 6.25 0.19 -2.20
CA GLY A 340 6.35 -0.64 -3.40
C GLY A 340 5.78 -2.05 -3.17
N TRP A 341 5.65 -2.80 -4.26
CA TRP A 341 5.24 -4.21 -4.21
C TRP A 341 6.45 -5.09 -4.47
N GLN A 342 6.59 -6.16 -3.69
CA GLN A 342 7.64 -7.15 -3.88
C GLN A 342 7.10 -8.55 -3.56
N GLU A 343 7.66 -9.56 -4.20
CA GLU A 343 7.29 -10.95 -3.99
C GLU A 343 8.38 -11.66 -3.17
N PHE A 344 7.98 -12.26 -2.06
CA PHE A 344 8.86 -13.03 -1.18
C PHE A 344 8.38 -14.47 -1.04
N ASP A 345 9.32 -15.38 -0.80
CA ASP A 345 8.97 -16.70 -0.28
C ASP A 345 8.83 -16.62 1.24
N LEU A 346 7.59 -16.71 1.72
CA LEU A 346 7.27 -16.69 3.15
C LEU A 346 7.29 -18.11 3.77
N GLY A 347 7.93 -19.09 3.11
CA GLY A 347 8.31 -20.37 3.74
C GLY A 347 7.20 -21.40 3.89
N HIS A 348 6.13 -21.34 3.07
CA HIS A 348 5.00 -22.29 3.17
C HIS A 348 5.23 -23.63 2.42
N GLY A 349 6.46 -23.88 1.97
CA GLY A 349 6.94 -25.19 1.51
C GLY A 349 6.38 -25.73 0.19
N LEU A 350 5.19 -25.31 -0.27
CA LEU A 350 4.53 -25.88 -1.45
C LEU A 350 3.64 -24.89 -2.27
N THR A 351 3.72 -23.56 -2.07
CA THR A 351 2.81 -22.54 -2.68
C THR A 351 3.51 -21.24 -3.13
N PRO A 352 2.92 -20.44 -4.05
CA PRO A 352 3.62 -19.40 -4.83
C PRO A 352 4.09 -18.20 -4.00
N ARG A 353 5.11 -17.49 -4.51
CA ARG A 353 5.65 -16.26 -3.90
C ARG A 353 4.52 -15.30 -3.57
N THR A 354 4.52 -14.82 -2.32
CA THR A 354 3.44 -13.94 -1.84
C THR A 354 3.80 -12.49 -2.14
N ARG A 355 2.89 -11.79 -2.81
CA ARG A 355 3.04 -10.37 -3.11
C ARG A 355 2.69 -9.56 -1.88
N VAL A 356 3.66 -8.82 -1.34
CA VAL A 356 3.54 -7.99 -0.14
C VAL A 356 3.91 -6.55 -0.44
N LYS A 357 3.39 -5.62 0.35
CA LYS A 357 3.78 -4.22 0.28
C LYS A 357 5.03 -4.03 1.11
N VAL A 358 6.05 -3.42 0.52
CA VAL A 358 7.27 -3.02 1.21
C VAL A 358 7.21 -1.53 1.43
N VAL A 359 7.32 -1.12 2.69
CA VAL A 359 7.43 0.28 3.09
C VAL A 359 8.85 0.51 3.59
N ALA A 360 9.58 1.45 3.00
CA ALA A 360 10.87 1.90 3.50
C ALA A 360 10.75 3.36 3.90
N ALA A 361 11.19 3.71 5.10
CA ALA A 361 11.10 5.05 5.66
C ALA A 361 12.48 5.48 6.18
N PRO A 362 12.99 6.66 5.80
CA PRO A 362 14.29 7.13 6.25
C PRO A 362 14.21 7.54 7.72
N LEU A 363 15.29 7.40 8.47
CA LEU A 363 15.44 7.89 9.83
C LEU A 363 16.63 8.85 9.85
N GLY A 364 16.43 10.03 10.42
CA GLY A 364 17.34 11.17 10.36
C GLY A 364 16.61 12.48 10.04
N LEU A 365 17.00 13.58 10.71
CA LEU A 365 16.41 14.90 10.50
C LEU A 365 17.19 15.72 9.47
N GLU A 366 18.48 15.93 9.71
CA GLU A 366 19.38 16.66 8.81
C GLU A 366 20.17 15.72 7.91
N GLU A 367 20.64 14.61 8.48
CA GLU A 367 21.43 13.58 7.82
C GLU A 367 20.76 12.21 7.99
N LEU A 368 20.97 11.32 7.02
CA LEU A 368 20.44 9.96 7.08
C LEU A 368 21.18 9.16 8.16
N ARG A 369 20.47 8.73 9.19
CA ARG A 369 20.99 7.81 10.21
C ARG A 369 20.64 6.35 9.95
N GLY A 370 19.58 6.11 9.19
CA GLY A 370 19.17 4.75 8.86
C GLY A 370 17.87 4.66 8.06
N VAL A 371 17.41 3.45 7.81
CA VAL A 371 16.17 3.17 7.08
C VAL A 371 15.39 2.09 7.79
N LEU A 372 14.13 2.38 8.14
CA LEU A 372 13.17 1.41 8.62
C LEU A 372 12.47 0.76 7.41
N LEU A 373 12.57 -0.55 7.28
CA LEU A 373 11.91 -1.34 6.23
C LEU A 373 10.86 -2.26 6.86
N VAL A 374 9.63 -2.22 6.38
CA VAL A 374 8.51 -2.98 6.93
C VAL A 374 7.72 -3.67 5.82
N LEU A 375 7.37 -4.94 6.03
CA LEU A 375 6.50 -5.72 5.17
C LEU A 375 5.07 -5.63 5.68
N VAL A 376 4.16 -5.11 4.86
CA VAL A 376 2.74 -4.91 5.20
C VAL A 376 1.87 -5.87 4.38
N PRO A 377 0.83 -6.50 4.97
CA PRO A 377 -0.12 -7.34 4.24
C PRO A 377 -0.72 -6.63 3.02
N ALA A 378 -1.01 -7.40 1.96
CA ALA A 378 -1.49 -6.85 0.70
C ALA A 378 -2.87 -6.17 0.82
N GLU A 379 -3.73 -6.70 1.69
CA GLU A 379 -5.07 -6.15 1.99
C GLU A 379 -5.03 -4.83 2.77
N ASP A 380 -3.92 -4.50 3.43
CA ASP A 380 -3.88 -3.38 4.37
C ASP A 380 -3.40 -2.08 3.73
N GLY A 381 -4.30 -1.09 3.75
CA GLY A 381 -4.12 0.31 3.37
C GLY A 381 -3.72 0.64 1.94
N ASP A 382 -4.08 1.85 1.50
CA ASP A 382 -3.57 2.35 0.24
C ASP A 382 -2.17 2.97 0.38
N ARG A 383 -1.53 3.14 -0.77
CA ARG A 383 -0.17 3.68 -0.89
C ARG A 383 -0.02 5.05 -0.22
N GLU A 384 -1.00 5.92 -0.37
CA GLU A 384 -0.90 7.32 0.06
C GLU A 384 -1.03 7.44 1.59
N HIS A 385 -1.87 6.61 2.19
CA HIS A 385 -2.01 6.51 3.64
C HIS A 385 -0.75 5.93 4.29
N LEU A 386 -0.17 4.87 3.71
CA LEU A 386 1.09 4.30 4.18
C LEU A 386 2.22 5.35 4.14
N ILE A 387 2.33 6.11 3.05
CA ILE A 387 3.30 7.22 2.95
C ILE A 387 3.07 8.23 4.09
N ARG A 388 1.82 8.68 4.31
CA ARG A 388 1.53 9.67 5.36
C ARG A 388 1.86 9.18 6.77
N LEU A 389 1.47 7.96 7.09
CA LEU A 389 1.69 7.37 8.41
C LEU A 389 3.19 7.19 8.67
N PHE A 390 3.88 6.52 7.76
CA PHE A 390 5.30 6.25 7.93
C PHE A 390 6.16 7.51 7.80
N THR A 391 5.70 8.58 7.15
CA THR A 391 6.40 9.88 7.18
C THR A 391 6.35 10.49 8.58
N ARG A 392 5.21 10.39 9.29
CA ARG A 392 5.08 10.88 10.66
C ARG A 392 5.86 10.01 11.64
N LEU A 393 5.75 8.69 11.48
CA LEU A 393 6.49 7.71 12.29
C LEU A 393 8.00 7.89 12.12
N SER A 394 8.48 8.03 10.88
CA SER A 394 9.88 8.31 10.55
C SER A 394 10.39 9.55 11.28
N ARG A 395 9.65 10.66 11.20
CA ARG A 395 10.03 11.91 11.88
C ARG A 395 10.07 11.74 13.40
N LEU A 396 9.08 11.06 13.97
CA LEU A 396 9.02 10.80 15.40
C LEU A 396 10.21 9.94 15.86
N LEU A 397 10.43 8.79 15.21
CA LEU A 397 11.57 7.91 15.50
C LEU A 397 12.92 8.62 15.32
N SER A 398 13.04 9.52 14.34
CA SER A 398 14.24 10.34 14.14
C SER A 398 14.49 11.29 15.31
N LEU A 399 13.44 11.94 15.84
CA LEU A 399 13.54 12.80 17.04
C LEU A 399 13.88 11.99 18.29
N LEU A 400 13.28 10.81 18.45
CA LEU A 400 13.59 9.92 19.58
C LEU A 400 15.04 9.43 19.51
N GLN A 401 15.54 9.11 18.31
CA GLN A 401 16.93 8.73 18.08
C GLN A 401 17.88 9.87 18.49
N GLU A 402 17.66 11.08 17.98
CA GLU A 402 18.49 12.25 18.30
C GLU A 402 18.47 12.60 19.80
N LYS A 403 17.31 12.48 20.45
CA LYS A 403 17.18 12.68 21.90
C LYS A 403 18.02 11.64 22.66
N HIS A 404 17.96 10.38 22.25
CA HIS A 404 18.72 9.30 22.88
C HIS A 404 20.24 9.47 22.70
N GLU A 405 20.70 9.83 21.49
CA GLU A 405 22.11 10.13 21.20
C GLU A 405 22.62 11.26 22.11
N ARG A 406 21.89 12.38 22.18
CA ARG A 406 22.24 13.52 23.06
C ARG A 406 22.26 13.17 24.54
N GLU A 407 21.32 12.37 25.02
CA GLU A 407 21.29 11.95 26.43
C GLU A 407 22.48 11.04 26.78
N THR A 408 22.88 10.18 25.85
CA THR A 408 24.04 9.28 26.00
C THR A 408 25.34 10.09 26.04
N GLU A 409 25.57 10.97 25.07
CA GLU A 409 26.74 11.88 25.05
C GLU A 409 26.81 12.73 26.32
N ARG A 410 25.67 13.24 26.79
CA ARG A 410 25.61 14.02 28.05
C ARG A 410 26.01 13.19 29.26
N LYS A 411 25.56 11.93 29.36
CA LYS A 411 25.93 11.03 30.46
C LYS A 411 27.44 10.77 30.47
N GLU A 412 28.01 10.43 29.31
CA GLU A 412 29.46 10.19 29.16
C GLU A 412 30.29 11.42 29.52
N LEU A 413 29.88 12.61 29.07
CA LEU A 413 30.56 13.86 29.40
C LEU A 413 30.52 14.16 30.90
N LEU A 414 29.38 13.91 31.56
CA LEU A 414 29.24 14.09 33.01
C LEU A 414 30.13 13.13 33.79
N GLU A 415 30.22 11.87 33.36
CA GLU A 415 31.14 10.88 33.94
C GLU A 415 32.59 11.30 33.77
N GLU A 416 32.97 11.81 32.59
CA GLU A 416 34.31 12.30 32.32
C GLU A 416 34.66 13.51 33.21
N ILE A 417 33.77 14.49 33.32
CA ILE A 417 33.96 15.66 34.19
C ILE A 417 34.09 15.22 35.66
N SER A 418 33.25 14.28 36.11
CA SER A 418 33.31 13.76 37.47
C SER A 418 34.64 13.05 37.75
N ARG A 419 35.13 12.27 36.79
CA ARG A 419 36.43 11.59 36.85
C ARG A 419 37.59 12.59 36.93
N GLN A 420 37.55 13.66 36.13
CA GLN A 420 38.55 14.71 36.15
C GLN A 420 38.54 15.49 37.48
N ALA A 421 37.36 15.83 37.99
CA ALA A 421 37.20 16.51 39.28
C ALA A 421 37.80 15.68 40.43
N ARG A 422 37.47 14.38 40.50
CA ARG A 422 38.02 13.47 41.49
C ARG A 422 39.55 13.37 41.40
N THR A 423 40.09 13.26 40.19
CA THR A 423 41.54 13.20 39.98
C THR A 423 42.23 14.49 40.43
N ALA A 424 41.61 15.65 40.22
CA ALA A 424 42.13 16.93 40.69
C ALA A 424 42.09 17.04 42.22
N GLU A 425 41.01 16.59 42.87
CA GLU A 425 40.88 16.54 44.33
C GLU A 425 41.94 15.61 44.95
N GLU A 426 42.15 14.41 44.39
CA GLU A 426 43.17 13.47 44.87
C GLU A 426 44.58 14.07 44.75
N LYS A 427 44.89 14.77 43.65
CA LYS A 427 46.17 15.49 43.50
C LYS A 427 46.33 16.61 44.52
N LEU A 428 45.29 17.41 44.76
CA LEU A 428 45.32 18.49 45.76
C LEU A 428 45.51 17.94 47.18
N ALA A 429 44.77 16.89 47.55
CA ALA A 429 44.90 16.22 48.83
C ALA A 429 46.31 15.62 49.02
N HIS A 430 46.89 15.04 47.97
CA HIS A 430 48.27 14.55 48.01
C HIS A 430 49.28 15.67 48.25
N VAL A 431 49.18 16.79 47.53
CA VAL A 431 50.07 17.95 47.72
C VAL A 431 49.94 18.51 49.14
N GLN A 432 48.73 18.65 49.66
CA GLN A 432 48.50 19.09 51.04
C GLN A 432 49.13 18.13 52.05
N ALA A 433 48.93 16.83 51.91
CA ALA A 433 49.53 15.82 52.79
C ALA A 433 51.07 15.85 52.75
N VAL A 434 51.68 16.07 51.59
CA VAL A 434 53.14 16.23 51.46
C VAL A 434 53.62 17.49 52.18
N LEU A 435 52.93 18.63 52.01
CA LEU A 435 53.28 19.87 52.70
C LEU A 435 53.14 19.76 54.23
N GLU A 436 52.07 19.11 54.70
CA GLU A 436 51.81 18.88 56.12
C GLU A 436 52.74 17.86 56.77
N SER A 437 53.23 16.86 56.02
CA SER A 437 54.17 15.85 56.53
C SER A 437 55.64 16.26 56.43
N SER A 438 55.95 17.37 55.74
CA SER A 438 57.32 17.88 55.66
C SER A 438 57.84 18.28 57.04
N LEU A 439 59.05 17.80 57.37
CA LEU A 439 59.78 18.19 58.57
C LEU A 439 60.37 19.60 58.45
N ASP A 440 60.58 20.07 57.21
CA ASP A 440 61.03 21.43 56.94
C ASP A 440 59.91 22.42 57.21
N GLY A 441 60.28 23.58 57.75
CA GLY A 441 59.35 24.69 57.95
C GLY A 441 59.07 25.36 56.62
N ILE A 442 57.86 25.20 56.11
CA ILE A 442 57.37 25.82 54.89
C ILE A 442 56.30 26.83 55.28
N CYS A 443 56.46 28.06 54.82
CA CYS A 443 55.42 29.07 54.92
C CYS A 443 55.27 29.84 53.60
N THR A 444 54.26 30.67 53.51
CA THR A 444 54.16 31.69 52.46
C THR A 444 54.02 33.06 53.09
N VAL A 445 54.54 34.08 52.41
CA VAL A 445 54.46 35.48 52.85
C VAL A 445 53.95 36.34 51.70
N ASP A 446 52.96 37.20 51.98
CA ASP A 446 52.44 38.19 51.02
C ASP A 446 53.32 39.44 50.90
N ARG A 447 53.01 40.32 49.94
CA ARG A 447 53.78 41.55 49.70
C ARG A 447 53.77 42.53 50.88
N GLU A 448 52.77 42.45 51.73
CA GLU A 448 52.67 43.23 52.97
C GLU A 448 53.55 42.64 54.09
N GLY A 449 54.25 41.53 53.81
CA GLY A 449 55.13 40.84 54.74
C GLY A 449 54.36 40.02 55.78
N ARG A 450 53.10 39.66 55.52
CA ARG A 450 52.28 38.83 56.41
C ARG A 450 52.34 37.38 55.97
N ILE A 451 52.35 36.48 56.95
CA ILE A 451 52.33 35.05 56.70
C ILE A 451 50.95 34.64 56.18
N THR A 452 50.88 33.96 55.03
CA THR A 452 49.61 33.50 54.43
C THR A 452 49.40 32.00 54.53
N ALA A 453 50.45 31.20 54.69
CA ALA A 453 50.39 29.76 54.94
C ALA A 453 51.50 29.33 55.90
N TRP A 454 51.24 28.25 56.65
CA TRP A 454 52.14 27.75 57.70
C TRP A 454 51.97 26.25 57.86
N ASN A 455 52.99 25.47 57.49
CA ASN A 455 52.92 24.00 57.58
C ASN A 455 53.28 23.49 58.99
N ARG A 456 53.11 22.18 59.21
CA ARG A 456 53.41 21.53 60.50
C ARG A 456 54.89 21.63 60.89
N GLY A 457 55.81 21.50 59.93
CA GLY A 457 57.24 21.67 60.19
C GLY A 457 57.56 23.05 60.78
N ALA A 458 56.91 24.10 60.27
CA ALA A 458 57.09 25.47 60.75
C ALA A 458 56.54 25.65 62.17
N GLU A 459 55.43 24.98 62.51
CA GLU A 459 54.93 24.96 63.88
C GLU A 459 55.92 24.32 64.86
N VAL A 460 56.50 23.19 64.47
CA VAL A 460 57.45 22.44 65.31
C VAL A 460 58.74 23.21 65.49
N ILE A 461 59.27 23.83 64.44
CA ILE A 461 60.53 24.59 64.47
C ILE A 461 60.37 25.87 65.30
N THR A 462 59.30 26.64 65.07
CA THR A 462 59.16 27.99 65.66
C THR A 462 58.40 28.00 66.99
N GLY A 463 57.57 27.00 67.25
CA GLY A 463 56.65 26.95 68.38
C GLY A 463 55.37 27.79 68.22
N TYR A 464 55.15 28.42 67.06
CA TYR A 464 53.90 29.11 66.73
C TYR A 464 52.97 28.17 65.97
N THR A 465 51.72 28.07 66.41
CA THR A 465 50.69 27.36 65.62
C THR A 465 50.31 28.15 64.37
N ALA A 466 49.78 27.49 63.34
CA ALA A 466 49.32 28.15 62.12
C ALA A 466 48.29 29.26 62.43
N ALA A 467 47.37 29.01 63.36
CA ALA A 467 46.38 30.00 63.81
C ALA A 467 47.01 31.23 64.50
N GLU A 468 48.19 31.07 65.10
CA GLU A 468 48.93 32.17 65.73
C GLU A 468 49.88 32.87 64.76
N ALA A 469 50.33 32.21 63.69
CA ALA A 469 51.32 32.74 62.75
C ALA A 469 50.66 33.44 61.55
N ILE A 470 49.60 32.86 60.98
CA ILE A 470 48.93 33.37 59.78
C ILE A 470 48.33 34.77 60.06
N GLY A 471 48.54 35.70 59.12
CA GLY A 471 48.13 37.11 59.19
C GLY A 471 49.11 38.02 59.95
N ARG A 472 50.09 37.46 60.69
CA ARG A 472 51.09 38.25 61.40
C ARG A 472 52.29 38.60 60.52
N PRO A 473 52.98 39.72 60.81
CA PRO A 473 54.20 40.08 60.09
C PRO A 473 55.29 39.01 60.28
N CYS A 474 55.88 38.55 59.17
CA CYS A 474 56.90 37.50 59.18
C CYS A 474 58.13 37.88 60.02
N ARG A 475 58.51 39.17 60.04
CA ARG A 475 59.60 39.70 60.88
C ARG A 475 59.38 39.51 62.39
N GLU A 476 58.14 39.42 62.84
CA GLU A 476 57.82 39.21 64.26
C GLU A 476 57.88 37.74 64.64
N VAL A 477 57.35 36.87 63.76
CA VAL A 477 57.22 35.43 63.98
C VAL A 477 58.54 34.69 63.71
N LEU A 478 59.22 35.01 62.61
CA LEU A 478 60.49 34.37 62.21
C LEU A 478 61.70 35.07 62.86
N GLY A 479 61.67 36.40 62.95
CA GLY A 479 62.66 37.17 63.71
C GLY A 479 64.12 36.91 63.34
N HIS A 480 64.45 36.69 62.06
CA HIS A 480 65.80 36.33 61.61
C HIS A 480 66.86 37.37 62.01
N THR A 481 67.95 36.86 62.59
CA THR A 481 69.12 37.66 63.01
C THR A 481 70.40 37.03 62.50
N TYR A 482 71.44 37.86 62.31
CA TYR A 482 72.80 37.36 62.10
C TYR A 482 73.32 36.68 63.39
N THR A 483 74.45 35.99 63.30
CA THR A 483 75.15 35.47 64.48
C THR A 483 75.58 36.56 65.46
N SER A 484 75.78 37.80 64.98
CA SER A 484 75.99 39.00 65.81
C SER A 484 74.76 39.44 66.61
N GLY A 485 73.57 38.94 66.25
CA GLY A 485 72.29 39.22 66.90
C GLY A 485 71.53 40.43 66.35
N GLU A 486 72.05 41.09 65.31
CA GLU A 486 71.35 42.17 64.60
C GLU A 486 70.23 41.61 63.70
N PRO A 487 69.08 42.29 63.57
CA PRO A 487 68.00 41.87 62.67
C PRO A 487 68.42 41.88 61.19
N ILE A 488 68.10 40.81 60.46
CA ILE A 488 68.37 40.73 59.01
C ILE A 488 67.30 41.47 58.20
N CYS A 489 66.05 41.49 58.68
CA CYS A 489 64.94 42.10 57.95
C CYS A 489 65.17 43.60 57.70
N GLY A 490 65.04 44.03 56.44
CA GLY A 490 65.29 45.41 56.02
C GLY A 490 66.74 45.70 55.59
N SER A 491 67.64 44.72 55.69
CA SER A 491 68.97 44.76 55.07
C SER A 491 68.93 44.18 53.65
N HIS A 492 70.01 44.40 52.89
CA HIS A 492 70.21 43.80 51.56
C HIS A 492 70.38 42.27 51.62
N ASP A 493 70.72 41.70 52.77
CA ASP A 493 70.92 40.24 52.91
C ASP A 493 69.63 39.49 53.25
N CYS A 494 68.50 40.20 53.41
CA CYS A 494 67.24 39.55 53.75
C CYS A 494 66.74 38.65 52.61
N VAL A 495 66.78 37.33 52.85
CA VAL A 495 66.31 36.28 51.93
C VAL A 495 64.89 36.53 51.43
N LEU A 496 64.00 36.98 52.32
CA LEU A 496 62.60 37.27 51.97
C LEU A 496 62.47 38.49 51.05
N CYS A 497 63.21 39.56 51.33
CA CYS A 497 63.16 40.79 50.51
C CYS A 497 63.72 40.52 49.12
N ARG A 498 64.87 39.84 49.03
CA ARG A 498 65.48 39.43 47.77
C ARG A 498 64.57 38.50 46.95
N ALA A 499 63.82 37.62 47.60
CA ALA A 499 62.83 36.79 46.92
C ALA A 499 61.67 37.61 46.34
N PHE A 500 61.23 38.68 47.00
CA PHE A 500 60.25 39.60 46.42
C PHE A 500 60.79 40.41 45.24
N ASP A 501 62.10 40.64 45.17
CA ASP A 501 62.78 41.23 44.00
C ASP A 501 62.92 40.24 42.84
N GLY A 502 62.53 38.97 43.05
CA GLY A 502 62.49 37.92 42.03
C GLY A 502 63.66 36.97 42.03
N GLU A 503 64.54 37.04 43.04
CA GLU A 503 65.65 36.12 43.19
C GLU A 503 65.23 34.80 43.87
N ASN A 504 65.70 33.66 43.38
CA ASN A 504 65.71 32.43 44.17
C ASN A 504 66.95 32.47 45.07
N VAL A 505 66.75 32.58 46.38
CA VAL A 505 67.85 32.66 47.35
C VAL A 505 67.95 31.34 48.07
N GLU A 506 69.07 30.65 47.95
CA GLU A 506 69.30 29.33 48.55
C GLU A 506 70.29 29.39 49.71
N GLY A 507 69.99 28.64 50.78
CA GLY A 507 70.99 28.16 51.70
C GLY A 507 71.60 29.20 52.66
N MET A 508 70.93 30.32 52.93
CA MET A 508 71.46 31.32 53.86
C MET A 508 71.35 30.83 55.31
N GLU A 509 72.44 30.90 56.06
CA GLU A 509 72.43 30.62 57.49
C GLU A 509 71.96 31.85 58.27
N ALA A 510 70.99 31.65 59.16
CA ALA A 510 70.44 32.68 60.02
C ALA A 510 70.06 32.10 61.39
N LEU A 511 69.89 32.98 62.38
CA LEU A 511 69.28 32.61 63.65
C LEU A 511 67.81 33.01 63.64
N LEU A 512 66.91 32.03 63.77
CA LEU A 512 65.47 32.22 63.97
C LEU A 512 65.16 32.35 65.46
N ARG A 513 64.20 33.21 65.81
CA ARG A 513 63.71 33.34 67.18
C ARG A 513 62.39 32.59 67.33
N THR A 514 62.35 31.61 68.24
CA THR A 514 61.15 30.84 68.56
C THR A 514 60.20 31.60 69.48
N LYS A 515 58.96 31.11 69.63
CA LYS A 515 57.96 31.67 70.55
C LYS A 515 58.41 31.74 72.00
N ASP A 516 59.19 30.76 72.45
CA ASP A 516 59.80 30.70 73.79
C ASP A 516 61.14 31.46 73.88
N ASN A 517 61.43 32.31 72.89
CA ASN A 517 62.57 33.22 72.83
C ASN A 517 63.96 32.53 72.74
N ARG A 518 64.01 31.27 72.33
CA ARG A 518 65.26 30.59 71.95
C ARG A 518 65.72 31.04 70.57
N ARG A 519 67.03 30.99 70.34
CA ARG A 519 67.64 31.24 69.01
C ARG A 519 68.04 29.90 68.40
N LEU A 520 67.43 29.56 67.28
CA LEU A 520 67.71 28.34 66.54
C LEU A 520 68.53 28.66 65.29
N PRO A 521 69.69 28.03 65.07
CA PRO A 521 70.37 28.11 63.79
C PRO A 521 69.52 27.39 62.74
N ILE A 522 69.18 28.10 61.68
CA ILE A 522 68.43 27.59 60.55
C ILE A 522 69.17 27.90 59.26
N ARG A 523 68.90 27.09 58.24
CA ARG A 523 69.26 27.40 56.86
C ARG A 523 67.98 27.68 56.10
N ILE A 524 67.81 28.91 55.66
CA ILE A 524 66.59 29.40 55.00
C ILE A 524 66.85 29.60 53.50
N SER A 525 65.87 29.24 52.68
CA SER A 525 65.89 29.46 51.23
C SER A 525 64.53 30.00 50.83
N ALA A 526 64.48 31.07 50.04
CA ALA A 526 63.20 31.63 49.61
C ALA A 526 63.10 31.75 48.10
N ALA A 527 61.91 31.45 47.58
CA ALA A 527 61.59 31.55 46.16
C ALA A 527 60.29 32.36 45.94
N PRO A 528 60.22 33.19 44.87
CA PRO A 528 59.00 33.86 44.49
C PRO A 528 57.94 32.91 43.92
N VAL A 529 56.69 33.06 44.39
CA VAL A 529 55.51 32.40 43.85
C VAL A 529 54.75 33.34 42.93
N ARG A 530 54.59 32.90 41.68
CA ARG A 530 53.86 33.62 40.63
C ARG A 530 52.53 32.93 40.40
N VAL A 531 51.43 33.67 40.47
CA VAL A 531 50.07 33.15 40.21
C VAL A 531 49.47 33.92 39.03
N GLY A 532 49.30 33.23 37.89
CA GLY A 532 48.83 33.83 36.63
C GLY A 532 49.88 34.74 35.94
N GLU A 533 49.43 35.60 35.03
CA GLU A 533 50.30 36.53 34.27
C GLU A 533 50.74 37.77 35.07
N GLY A 534 50.35 37.91 36.33
CA GLY A 534 50.51 39.12 37.13
C GLY A 534 51.53 39.02 38.27
N GLY A 535 52.83 39.17 37.97
CA GLY A 535 53.88 39.45 38.96
C GLY A 535 54.07 38.43 40.10
N ILE A 536 55.01 38.72 41.01
CA ILE A 536 55.26 37.91 42.22
C ILE A 536 54.18 38.26 43.25
N LYS A 537 53.33 37.31 43.64
CA LYS A 537 52.23 37.56 44.58
C LYS A 537 52.65 37.27 46.02
N GLU A 538 53.40 36.20 46.20
CA GLU A 538 53.88 35.69 47.48
C GLU A 538 55.30 35.15 47.32
N ILE A 539 55.95 34.83 48.44
CA ILE A 539 57.20 34.08 48.48
C ILE A 539 57.03 32.84 49.36
N VAL A 540 57.78 31.78 49.08
CA VAL A 540 57.86 30.57 49.91
C VAL A 540 59.29 30.46 50.45
N PRO A 541 59.50 30.74 51.75
CA PRO A 541 60.79 30.53 52.43
C PRO A 541 60.92 29.23 53.22
#